data_AF-A0A418YI78-F1
#
_entry.id   AF-A0A418YI78-F1
#
_cell.length_a   1.000
_cell.length_b   1.000
_cell.length_c   1.000
_cell.angle_alpha   90.00
_cell.angle_beta   90.00
_cell.angle_gamma   90.00
#
_symmetry.space_group_name_H-M   'P 1'
#
loop_
_entity.id
_entity.type
_entity.pdbx_description
1 polymer ?
#
loop_
_entity_poly.entity_id
_entity_poly.type
_entity_poly.pdbx_seq_one_letter_code
_entity_poly.pdbx_strand_id
1 'polypeptide(L)'
;MNKAQAGFTLIELLIVVAIIGILAAIALPAYQDYTNKAQFSKLITAAGAAQSAVEICAQTDATTSNFATKCISSTAAAPTSVPEAVTKTGAAGSPKNVLGVATTSAAAGEVTITVDVDAANDNLGSLDVAATYILTGKRETNGTVTWTADCASGVAAYKPYCPTF
;
A
#
# COMPACT_ATOMS: atom_id res chain seq x y z
N MET A 1 -17.47 -21.37 59.23
CA MET A 1 -16.09 -20.87 59.12
C MET A 1 -16.07 -19.81 58.02
N ASN A 2 -16.27 -18.54 58.38
CA ASN A 2 -16.33 -17.44 57.40
C ASN A 2 -14.91 -17.05 57.01
N LYS A 3 -14.48 -17.40 55.80
CA LYS A 3 -13.26 -16.85 55.21
C LYS A 3 -13.48 -15.36 55.02
N ALA A 4 -12.74 -14.52 55.75
CA ALA A 4 -12.70 -13.09 55.48
C ALA A 4 -12.26 -12.89 54.03
N GLN A 5 -13.10 -12.25 53.21
CA GLN A 5 -12.71 -11.84 51.87
C GLN A 5 -11.62 -10.78 52.00
N ALA A 6 -10.39 -11.12 51.62
CA ALA A 6 -9.32 -10.14 51.47
C ALA A 6 -9.68 -9.26 50.27
N GLY A 7 -10.13 -8.04 50.55
CA GLY A 7 -10.36 -7.01 49.54
C GLY A 7 -9.05 -6.51 48.96
N PHE A 8 -9.06 -6.15 47.69
CA PHE A 8 -7.93 -5.54 47.00
C PHE A 8 -7.66 -4.13 47.56
N THR A 9 -6.41 -3.81 47.86
CA THR A 9 -6.05 -2.52 48.46
C THR A 9 -5.96 -1.42 47.39
N LEU A 10 -6.26 -0.17 47.78
CA LEU A 10 -6.09 0.99 46.88
C LEU A 10 -4.63 1.18 46.46
N ILE A 11 -3.68 0.80 47.32
CA ILE A 11 -2.25 0.88 46.99
C ILE A 11 -1.86 -0.15 45.92
N GLU A 12 -2.42 -1.35 45.96
CA GLU A 12 -2.23 -2.35 44.91
C GLU A 12 -2.80 -1.84 43.57
N LEU A 13 -3.95 -1.15 43.58
CA LEU A 13 -4.53 -0.61 42.33
C LEU A 13 -3.63 0.48 41.74
N LEU A 14 -3.10 1.36 42.57
CA LEU A 14 -2.24 2.45 42.11
C LEU A 14 -0.95 1.94 41.46
N ILE A 15 -0.32 0.91 42.04
CA ILE A 15 0.89 0.31 41.46
C ILE A 15 0.58 -0.36 40.12
N VAL A 16 -0.55 -1.08 40.03
CA VAL A 16 -0.95 -1.73 38.77
C VAL A 16 -1.18 -0.70 37.67
N VAL A 17 -1.88 0.40 37.96
CA VAL A 17 -2.11 1.48 36.98
C VAL A 17 -0.80 2.14 36.56
N ALA A 18 0.14 2.35 37.50
CA ALA A 18 1.45 2.90 37.17
C ALA A 18 2.25 2.00 36.20
N ILE A 19 2.25 0.68 36.44
CA ILE A 19 2.93 -0.28 35.55
C ILE A 19 2.26 -0.32 34.17
N ILE A 20 0.92 -0.38 34.12
CA ILE A 20 0.18 -0.37 32.84
C ILE A 20 0.46 0.93 32.08
N GLY A 21 0.57 2.07 32.76
CA GLY A 21 0.92 3.36 32.15
C GLY A 21 2.27 3.34 31.45
N ILE A 22 3.30 2.78 32.09
CA ILE A 22 4.65 2.64 31.50
C ILE A 22 4.61 1.71 30.29
N LEU A 23 3.96 0.56 30.41
CA LEU A 23 3.86 -0.41 29.30
C LEU A 23 3.09 0.19 28.11
N ALA A 24 1.99 0.90 28.37
CA ALA A 24 1.17 1.52 27.32
C ALA A 24 1.93 2.60 26.55
N ALA A 25 2.78 3.38 27.22
CA ALA A 25 3.58 4.43 26.58
C ALA A 25 4.53 3.90 25.50
N ILE A 26 5.04 2.66 25.67
CA ILE A 26 5.93 2.00 24.69
C ILE A 26 5.13 1.16 23.70
N ALA A 27 4.11 0.43 24.19
CA ALA A 27 3.35 -0.50 23.39
C ALA A 27 2.46 0.17 22.34
N LEU A 28 1.86 1.33 22.65
CA LEU A 28 0.97 2.02 21.72
C LEU A 28 1.68 2.52 20.46
N PRO A 29 2.81 3.26 20.54
CA PRO A 29 3.55 3.66 19.35
C PRO A 29 4.06 2.47 18.55
N ALA A 30 4.55 1.42 19.22
CA ALA A 30 5.04 0.22 18.54
C ALA A 30 3.91 -0.52 17.80
N TYR A 31 2.73 -0.67 18.41
CA TYR A 31 1.59 -1.30 17.76
C TYR A 31 1.10 -0.50 16.54
N GLN A 32 1.11 0.84 16.62
CA GLN A 32 0.79 1.71 15.49
C GLN A 32 1.80 1.53 14.35
N ASP A 33 3.11 1.45 14.65
CA ASP A 33 4.15 1.19 13.66
C ASP A 33 3.96 -0.17 12.95
N TYR A 34 3.67 -1.24 13.71
CA TYR A 34 3.41 -2.57 13.15
C TYR A 34 2.18 -2.61 12.24
N THR A 35 1.09 -1.97 12.66
CA THR A 35 -0.15 -1.93 11.88
C THR A 35 0.02 -1.09 10.62
N ASN A 36 0.68 0.06 10.71
CA ASN A 36 1.04 0.91 9.56
C ASN A 36 1.91 0.16 8.54
N LYS A 37 2.94 -0.56 8.98
CA LYS A 37 3.79 -1.37 8.11
C LYS A 37 3.02 -2.48 7.41
N ALA A 38 2.19 -3.22 8.16
CA ALA A 38 1.41 -4.32 7.61
C ALA A 38 0.39 -3.83 6.57
N GLN A 39 -0.21 -2.67 6.81
CA GLN A 39 -1.13 -2.04 5.86
C GLN A 39 -0.39 -1.52 4.62
N PHE A 40 0.78 -0.90 4.77
CA PHE A 40 1.60 -0.44 3.64
C PHE A 40 2.05 -1.60 2.74
N SER A 41 2.39 -2.77 3.32
CA SER A 41 2.68 -3.98 2.54
C SER A 41 1.52 -4.44 1.64
N LYS A 42 0.27 -4.11 1.98
CA LYS A 42 -0.88 -4.39 1.11
C LYS A 42 -0.85 -3.53 -0.15
N LEU A 43 -0.45 -2.26 -0.06
CA LEU A 43 -0.30 -1.37 -1.22
C LEU A 43 0.78 -1.90 -2.17
N ILE A 44 1.92 -2.33 -1.62
CA ILE A 44 3.01 -2.94 -2.39
C ILE A 44 2.52 -4.21 -3.11
N THR A 45 1.82 -5.08 -2.40
CA THR A 45 1.31 -6.34 -2.97
C THR A 45 0.24 -6.10 -4.03
N ALA A 46 -0.63 -5.11 -3.83
CA ALA A 46 -1.64 -4.72 -4.82
C ALA A 46 -0.99 -4.17 -6.10
N ALA A 47 0.11 -3.42 -5.98
CA ALA A 47 0.84 -2.93 -7.14
C ALA A 47 1.57 -4.06 -7.90
N GLY A 48 2.01 -5.11 -7.22
CA GLY A 48 2.76 -6.22 -7.80
C GLY A 48 2.03 -6.93 -8.95
N ALA A 49 0.71 -7.12 -8.85
CA ALA A 49 -0.08 -7.74 -9.92
C ALA A 49 -0.08 -6.89 -11.21
N ALA A 50 -0.20 -5.55 -11.07
CA ALA A 50 -0.11 -4.64 -12.19
C ALA A 50 1.32 -4.55 -12.74
N GLN A 51 2.33 -4.58 -11.87
CA GLN A 51 3.74 -4.58 -12.26
C GLN A 51 4.07 -5.78 -13.16
N SER A 52 3.70 -7.00 -12.74
CA SER A 52 3.94 -8.20 -13.55
C SER A 52 3.22 -8.17 -14.88
N ALA A 53 2.00 -7.64 -14.92
CA ALA A 53 1.24 -7.51 -16.16
C ALA A 53 1.89 -6.51 -17.15
N VAL A 54 2.38 -5.38 -16.62
CA VAL A 54 3.13 -4.39 -17.42
C VAL A 54 4.44 -4.98 -17.93
N GLU A 55 5.15 -5.79 -17.12
CA GLU A 55 6.38 -6.47 -17.54
C GLU A 55 6.13 -7.47 -18.68
N ILE A 56 5.06 -8.26 -18.59
CA ILE A 56 4.67 -9.19 -19.66
C ILE A 56 4.41 -8.41 -20.95
N CYS A 57 3.58 -7.35 -20.88
CA CYS A 57 3.31 -6.49 -22.03
C CYS A 57 4.57 -5.83 -22.61
N ALA A 58 5.51 -5.42 -21.74
CA ALA A 58 6.78 -4.85 -22.16
C ALA A 58 7.59 -5.80 -23.05
N GLN A 59 7.49 -7.10 -22.78
CA GLN A 59 8.23 -8.15 -23.47
C GLN A 59 7.51 -8.64 -24.74
N THR A 60 6.18 -8.69 -24.73
CA THR A 60 5.39 -9.30 -25.81
C THR A 60 4.96 -8.29 -26.89
N ASP A 61 4.52 -7.10 -26.49
CA ASP A 61 3.70 -6.23 -27.35
C ASP A 61 4.24 -4.81 -27.50
N ALA A 62 5.16 -4.39 -26.62
CA ALA A 62 5.65 -3.03 -26.57
C ALA A 62 7.10 -2.85 -27.03
N THR A 63 7.36 -1.66 -27.55
CA THR A 63 8.65 -1.05 -27.83
C THR A 63 8.82 0.16 -26.92
N THR A 64 10.03 0.72 -26.84
CA THR A 64 10.28 1.94 -26.05
C THR A 64 9.38 3.12 -26.44
N SER A 65 8.97 3.20 -27.71
CA SER A 65 8.12 4.30 -28.20
C SER A 65 6.64 4.15 -27.87
N ASN A 66 6.15 2.93 -27.62
CA ASN A 66 4.71 2.67 -27.46
C ASN A 66 4.36 2.01 -26.12
N PHE A 67 5.35 1.77 -25.25
CA PHE A 67 5.19 1.15 -23.93
C PHE A 67 4.09 1.82 -23.09
N ALA A 68 4.13 3.14 -23.04
CA ALA A 68 3.17 3.98 -22.32
C ALA A 68 1.75 4.00 -22.93
N THR A 69 1.54 3.42 -24.11
CA THR A 69 0.22 3.35 -24.77
C THR A 69 -0.27 1.92 -24.94
N LYS A 70 0.65 0.95 -24.97
CA LYS A 70 0.36 -0.46 -25.13
C LYS A 70 0.24 -1.17 -23.79
N CYS A 71 0.97 -0.74 -22.77
CA CYS A 71 1.00 -1.45 -21.49
C CYS A 71 0.19 -0.77 -20.38
N ILE A 72 -0.66 0.19 -20.75
CA ILE A 72 -1.64 0.80 -19.86
C ILE A 72 -2.99 0.95 -20.58
N SER A 73 -4.08 0.73 -19.87
CA SER A 73 -5.44 0.98 -20.37
C SER A 73 -5.94 2.33 -19.86
N SER A 74 -5.85 3.38 -20.67
CA SER A 74 -6.73 4.55 -20.45
C SER A 74 -8.08 4.41 -21.17
N THR A 75 -8.20 3.41 -22.05
CA THR A 75 -9.42 3.01 -22.74
C THR A 75 -9.36 1.50 -23.04
N ALA A 76 -10.51 0.87 -23.27
CA ALA A 76 -10.75 -0.57 -23.46
C ALA A 76 -10.02 -1.25 -24.67
N ALA A 77 -8.90 -0.69 -25.12
CA ALA A 77 -8.06 -1.19 -26.22
C ALA A 77 -6.62 -1.49 -25.79
N ALA A 78 -6.35 -1.67 -24.49
CA ALA A 78 -5.12 -2.31 -24.04
C ALA A 78 -5.11 -3.79 -24.49
N PRO A 79 -3.92 -4.38 -24.76
CA PRO A 79 -3.81 -5.81 -24.96
C PRO A 79 -4.44 -6.51 -23.76
N THR A 80 -5.22 -7.56 -24.04
CA THR A 80 -5.96 -8.37 -23.05
C THR A 80 -5.09 -9.04 -21.98
N SER A 81 -3.76 -8.81 -22.04
CA SER A 81 -2.73 -9.32 -21.12
C SER A 81 -2.45 -8.40 -19.95
N VAL A 82 -2.81 -7.11 -20.02
CA VAL A 82 -2.81 -6.23 -18.85
C VAL A 82 -4.23 -6.26 -18.30
N PRO A 83 -4.47 -6.80 -17.08
CA PRO A 83 -5.77 -6.69 -16.44
C PRO A 83 -6.18 -5.22 -16.52
N GLU A 84 -7.44 -4.93 -16.91
CA GLU A 84 -7.99 -3.57 -16.85
C GLU A 84 -7.44 -2.94 -15.58
N ALA A 85 -6.60 -1.90 -15.72
CA ALA A 85 -6.09 -1.19 -14.56
C ALA A 85 -7.32 -0.92 -13.71
N VAL A 86 -7.36 -1.47 -12.48
CA VAL A 86 -8.55 -1.44 -11.63
C VAL A 86 -8.91 0.03 -11.50
N THR A 87 -9.85 0.46 -12.34
CA THR A 87 -10.12 1.86 -12.64
C THR A 87 -10.93 2.32 -11.46
N LYS A 88 -10.22 2.74 -10.40
CA LYS A 88 -10.74 3.37 -9.18
C LYS A 88 -12.19 3.00 -8.88
N THR A 89 -12.46 1.71 -8.81
CA THR A 89 -13.79 1.19 -8.50
C THR A 89 -13.51 -0.07 -7.73
N GLY A 90 -13.94 -0.11 -6.47
CA GLY A 90 -13.74 -1.23 -5.56
C GLY A 90 -14.11 -2.56 -6.23
N ALA A 91 -13.11 -3.19 -6.85
CA ALA A 91 -13.28 -4.49 -7.46
C ALA A 91 -13.57 -5.49 -6.34
N ALA A 92 -14.63 -6.27 -6.51
CA ALA A 92 -14.91 -7.37 -5.61
C ALA A 92 -13.71 -8.34 -5.64
N GLY A 93 -12.89 -8.33 -4.59
CA GLY A 93 -11.64 -9.11 -4.51
C GLY A 93 -10.38 -8.30 -4.20
N SER A 94 -10.42 -6.96 -4.26
CA SER A 94 -9.33 -6.13 -3.74
C SER A 94 -9.12 -6.39 -2.24
N PRO A 95 -7.87 -6.49 -1.74
CA PRO A 95 -7.64 -6.50 -0.30
C PRO A 95 -8.28 -5.24 0.30
N LYS A 96 -9.08 -5.42 1.35
CA LYS A 96 -9.76 -4.33 2.06
C LYS A 96 -8.73 -3.21 2.39
N ASN A 97 -9.06 -1.97 2.06
CA ASN A 97 -8.26 -0.73 2.10
C ASN A 97 -7.43 -0.38 0.83
N VAL A 98 -7.68 -0.94 -0.36
CA VAL A 98 -7.08 -0.45 -1.63
C VAL A 98 -8.15 0.16 -2.53
N LEU A 99 -8.04 1.45 -2.88
CA LEU A 99 -9.01 2.20 -3.71
C LEU A 99 -9.04 1.76 -5.16
N GLY A 100 -7.87 1.43 -5.68
CA GLY A 100 -7.67 1.25 -7.09
C GLY A 100 -6.18 1.15 -7.40
N VAL A 101 -5.92 0.68 -8.61
CA VAL A 101 -4.58 0.65 -9.19
C VAL A 101 -4.70 1.42 -10.48
N ALA A 102 -4.30 2.69 -10.44
CA ALA A 102 -4.30 3.55 -11.61
C ALA A 102 -3.00 3.37 -12.38
N THR A 103 -3.09 3.32 -13.71
CA THR A 103 -1.91 3.38 -14.58
C THR A 103 -1.97 4.64 -15.43
N THR A 104 -0.88 5.39 -15.48
CA THR A 104 -0.77 6.62 -16.27
C THR A 104 0.53 6.60 -17.06
N SER A 105 0.58 7.38 -18.14
CA SER A 105 1.80 7.63 -18.90
C SER A 105 2.39 8.97 -18.49
N ALA A 106 3.64 8.96 -18.00
CA ALA A 106 4.37 10.18 -17.67
C ALA A 106 5.14 10.73 -18.90
N ALA A 107 5.67 9.83 -19.75
CA ALA A 107 6.40 10.14 -20.97
C ALA A 107 6.42 8.95 -21.94
N ALA A 108 6.93 9.16 -23.17
CA ALA A 108 7.17 8.06 -24.10
C ALA A 108 8.19 7.08 -23.51
N GLY A 109 7.77 5.83 -23.28
CA GLY A 109 8.60 4.79 -22.68
C GLY A 109 8.46 4.63 -21.17
N GLU A 110 7.54 5.36 -20.52
CA GLU A 110 7.31 5.29 -19.07
C GLU A 110 5.85 5.00 -18.73
N VAL A 111 5.65 4.16 -17.71
CA VAL A 111 4.37 3.76 -17.13
C VAL A 111 4.41 3.99 -15.63
N THR A 112 3.40 4.65 -15.08
CA THR A 112 3.29 4.90 -13.65
C THR A 112 2.07 4.17 -13.10
N ILE A 113 2.30 3.23 -12.17
CA ILE A 113 1.29 2.55 -11.37
C ILE A 113 1.13 3.33 -10.07
N THR A 114 -0.10 3.73 -9.73
CA THR A 114 -0.43 4.41 -8.48
C THR A 114 -1.46 3.59 -7.73
N VAL A 115 -1.19 3.32 -6.45
CA VAL A 115 -2.09 2.62 -5.53
C VAL A 115 -2.42 3.55 -4.36
N ASP A 116 -3.68 3.92 -4.24
CA ASP A 116 -4.22 4.79 -3.18
C ASP A 116 -5.13 4.04 -2.19
N VAL A 117 -5.36 4.63 -1.01
CA VAL A 117 -6.25 4.11 0.05
C VAL A 117 -7.61 4.81 0.03
N ASP A 118 -8.70 4.08 0.31
CA ASP A 118 -10.05 4.66 0.26
C ASP A 118 -10.41 5.40 1.52
N ALA A 119 -10.55 6.73 1.40
CA ALA A 119 -11.17 7.58 2.40
C ALA A 119 -12.56 7.07 2.85
N ALA A 120 -13.32 6.52 1.89
CA ALA A 120 -14.74 6.25 2.04
C ALA A 120 -15.06 4.81 2.51
N ASN A 121 -14.10 3.88 2.43
CA ASN A 121 -14.31 2.46 2.76
C ASN A 121 -13.32 1.93 3.83
N ASP A 122 -12.82 2.80 4.70
CA ASP A 122 -11.86 2.47 5.77
C ASP A 122 -12.50 1.68 6.94
N ASN A 123 -13.08 0.52 6.63
CA ASN A 123 -13.77 -0.31 7.61
C ASN A 123 -12.83 -1.16 8.47
N LEU A 124 -11.49 -1.05 8.35
CA LEU A 124 -10.55 -1.92 9.08
C LEU A 124 -9.21 -1.30 9.49
N GLY A 125 -9.04 0.02 9.50
CA GLY A 125 -8.02 0.67 10.33
C GLY A 125 -7.23 1.78 9.65
N SER A 126 -6.85 2.75 10.48
CA SER A 126 -6.25 4.05 10.17
C SER A 126 -4.97 3.97 9.31
N LEU A 127 -5.11 3.74 8.01
CA LEU A 127 -4.20 4.41 7.08
C LEU A 127 -4.73 5.82 6.91
N ASP A 128 -3.85 6.81 7.01
CA ASP A 128 -4.22 8.14 6.54
C ASP A 128 -4.59 8.04 5.06
N VAL A 129 -5.72 8.63 4.70
CA VAL A 129 -6.36 8.60 3.38
C VAL A 129 -5.41 9.04 2.25
N ALA A 130 -4.31 9.71 2.61
CA ALA A 130 -3.28 10.18 1.70
C ALA A 130 -2.14 9.18 1.41
N ALA A 131 -2.09 7.99 2.02
CA ALA A 131 -1.01 7.04 1.77
C ALA A 131 -1.08 6.50 0.33
N THR A 132 -0.04 6.81 -0.46
CA THR A 132 0.00 6.45 -1.88
C THR A 132 1.32 5.75 -2.18
N TYR A 133 1.22 4.60 -2.86
CA TYR A 133 2.39 3.89 -3.38
C TYR A 133 2.45 4.07 -4.91
N ILE A 134 3.60 4.52 -5.40
CA ILE A 134 3.83 4.82 -6.82
C ILE A 134 4.97 3.93 -7.32
N LEU A 135 4.73 3.22 -8.41
CA LEU A 135 5.75 2.48 -9.15
C LEU A 135 5.86 3.06 -10.56
N THR A 136 7.03 3.57 -10.90
CA THR A 136 7.32 4.05 -12.26
C THR A 136 8.21 3.05 -12.96
N GLY A 137 7.68 2.42 -14.00
CA GLY A 137 8.39 1.51 -14.89
C GLY A 137 8.84 2.25 -16.14
N LYS A 138 10.12 2.17 -16.48
CA LYS A 138 10.67 2.68 -17.74
C LYS A 138 11.19 1.51 -18.57
N ARG A 139 10.74 1.42 -19.83
CA ARG A 139 11.26 0.41 -20.75
C ARG A 139 12.52 0.94 -21.42
N GLU A 140 13.64 0.27 -21.17
CA GLU A 140 14.93 0.56 -21.77
C GLU A 140 15.02 0.02 -23.21
N THR A 141 15.97 0.54 -23.99
CA THR A 141 16.21 0.15 -25.39
C THR A 141 16.58 -1.34 -25.52
N ASN A 142 17.16 -1.93 -24.47
CA ASN A 142 17.48 -3.36 -24.41
C ASN A 142 16.27 -4.26 -24.12
N GLY A 143 15.06 -3.70 -23.97
CA GLY A 143 13.84 -4.43 -23.67
C GLY A 143 13.59 -4.70 -22.18
N THR A 144 14.50 -4.29 -21.30
CA THR A 144 14.32 -4.39 -19.84
C THR A 144 13.40 -3.29 -19.33
N VAL A 145 12.61 -3.57 -18.30
CA VAL A 145 11.87 -2.53 -17.56
C VAL A 145 12.61 -2.22 -16.27
N THR A 146 13.00 -0.97 -16.08
CA THR A 146 13.57 -0.46 -14.83
C THR A 146 12.44 0.11 -13.98
N TRP A 147 12.35 -0.31 -12.72
CA TRP A 147 11.31 0.14 -11.81
C TRP A 147 11.89 1.06 -10.75
N THR A 148 11.20 2.17 -10.51
CA THR A 148 11.48 3.08 -9.41
C THR A 148 10.23 3.19 -8.55
N ALA A 149 10.37 2.83 -7.28
CA ALA A 149 9.31 3.00 -6.30
C ALA A 149 9.42 4.40 -5.67
N ASP A 150 8.28 5.05 -5.51
CA ASP A 150 8.14 6.25 -4.71
C ASP A 150 6.90 6.11 -3.82
N CYS A 151 6.97 6.69 -2.64
CA CYS A 151 5.91 6.67 -1.66
C CYS A 151 5.53 8.13 -1.45
N ALA A 152 4.53 8.60 -2.21
CA ALA A 152 4.21 10.01 -2.27
C ALA A 152 3.85 10.56 -0.89
N SER A 153 4.33 11.78 -0.67
CA SER A 153 4.59 12.48 0.58
C SER A 153 3.35 12.91 1.39
N GLY A 154 2.22 12.23 1.26
CA GLY A 154 1.01 12.55 2.00
C GLY A 154 1.17 12.37 3.52
N VAL A 155 2.07 11.49 3.95
CA VAL A 155 2.27 11.17 5.36
C VAL A 155 3.72 10.73 5.59
N ALA A 156 4.50 11.57 6.28
CA ALA A 156 5.88 11.26 6.67
C ALA A 156 6.00 9.92 7.42
N ALA A 157 4.91 9.44 8.03
CA ALA A 157 4.81 8.19 8.77
C ALA A 157 5.09 6.93 7.93
N TYR A 158 4.82 6.93 6.61
CA TYR A 158 4.99 5.73 5.78
C TYR A 158 6.29 5.70 4.98
N LYS A 159 7.03 6.82 4.94
CA LYS A 159 8.33 6.91 4.26
C LYS A 159 9.34 5.82 4.70
N PRO A 160 9.43 5.43 6.00
CA PRO A 160 10.34 4.36 6.43
C PRO A 160 10.00 2.97 5.87
N TYR A 161 8.79 2.75 5.39
CA TYR A 161 8.37 1.46 4.82
C TYR A 161 8.44 1.43 3.29
N CYS A 162 8.87 2.53 2.67
CA CYS A 162 9.04 2.61 1.24
C CYS A 162 10.18 1.70 0.80
N PRO A 163 9.97 0.79 -0.16
CA PRO A 163 11.05 -0.03 -0.66
C PRO A 163 12.03 0.81 -1.49
N THR A 164 13.32 0.51 -1.36
CA THR A 164 14.39 1.09 -2.19
C THR A 164 14.83 0.03 -3.20
N PHE A 165 14.62 0.28 -4.49
CA PHE A 165 15.04 -0.57 -5.60
C PHE A 165 16.02 0.16 -6.50
#